data_AF-A0A514WV67-F1
#
_entry.id   AF-A0A514WV67-F1
#
_cell.length_a   1.000
_cell.length_b   1.000
_cell.length_c   1.000
_cell.angle_alpha   90.00
_cell.angle_beta   90.00
_cell.angle_gamma   90.00
#
_symmetry.space_group_name_H-M   'P 1'
#
loop_
_entity.id
_entity.type
_entity.pdbx_description
1 polymer ?
#
loop_
_entity_poly.entity_id
_entity_poly.type
_entity_poly.pdbx_seq_one_letter_code
_entity_poly.pdbx_strand_id
1 'polypeptide(L)'
;MDFIVILLSLFVITLALAIFSNRARARKEIHFELQPNCLLTRWPLVFVTGPRSFFYFDKYWNQYTSFIAEHGYEVFNVRLPWNKTTLRKERFKEFLKQQEQAHQKFHLFLDSPTFAEMEDLLRNHNGTCLISVTEISDAGKSHPSSSLKPFPFPVGLIELNPDGKASFFTKLSYTLHLASLTRYRLLSLSSLGAAPETFLTNAKMLLERAHDLAETDLRSE
;
A
#
# COMPACT_ATOMS: atom_id res chain seq x y z
N MET A 1 43.23 7.87 2.07
CA MET A 1 42.12 8.51 2.80
C MET A 1 41.15 9.21 1.85
N ASP A 2 41.63 9.92 0.83
CA ASP A 2 40.80 10.70 -0.09
C ASP A 2 39.76 9.88 -0.85
N PHE A 3 40.08 8.65 -1.27
CA PHE A 3 39.11 7.78 -1.94
C PHE A 3 37.90 7.44 -1.07
N ILE A 4 38.11 7.17 0.21
CA ILE A 4 37.02 6.85 1.16
C ILE A 4 36.17 8.10 1.41
N VAL A 5 36.80 9.27 1.55
CA VAL A 5 36.11 10.54 1.75
C VAL A 5 35.27 10.91 0.51
N ILE A 6 35.80 10.71 -0.69
CA ILE A 6 35.07 10.93 -1.95
C ILE A 6 33.89 9.97 -2.06
N LEU A 7 34.08 8.68 -1.76
CA LEU A 7 33.02 7.68 -1.78
C LEU A 7 31.90 8.03 -0.79
N LEU A 8 32.27 8.42 0.43
CA LEU A 8 31.32 8.77 1.48
C LEU A 8 30.57 10.06 1.15
N SER A 9 31.25 11.04 0.54
CA SER A 9 30.63 12.28 0.06
C SER A 9 29.64 12.01 -1.07
N LEU A 10 30.00 11.14 -2.03
CA LEU A 10 29.11 10.73 -3.11
C LEU A 10 27.87 10.00 -2.56
N PHE A 11 28.07 9.13 -1.57
CA PHE A 11 26.97 8.44 -0.88
C PHE A 11 26.02 9.42 -0.19
N VAL A 12 26.54 10.41 0.54
CA VAL A 12 25.72 11.43 1.20
C VAL A 12 24.95 12.28 0.18
N ILE A 13 25.60 12.70 -0.92
CA ILE A 13 24.95 13.50 -1.97
C ILE A 13 23.82 12.71 -2.64
N THR A 14 24.08 11.45 -3.01
CA THR A 14 23.07 10.57 -3.61
C THR A 14 21.92 10.27 -2.66
N LEU A 15 22.20 10.09 -1.38
CA LEU A 15 21.20 9.93 -0.33
C LEU A 15 20.32 11.19 -0.20
N ALA A 16 20.94 12.37 -0.14
CA ALA A 16 20.24 13.64 -0.06
C ALA A 16 19.35 13.87 -1.30
N LEU A 17 19.86 13.60 -2.50
CA LEU A 17 19.13 13.72 -3.75
C LEU A 17 17.93 12.76 -3.81
N ALA A 18 18.10 11.53 -3.33
CA ALA A 18 17.04 10.53 -3.23
C ALA A 18 15.94 10.98 -2.26
N ILE A 19 16.30 11.48 -1.07
CA ILE A 19 15.34 11.99 -0.09
C ILE A 19 14.59 13.20 -0.68
N PHE A 20 15.29 14.15 -1.27
CA PHE A 20 14.68 15.34 -1.85
C PHE A 20 13.73 14.99 -3.00
N SER A 21 14.15 14.10 -3.91
CA SER A 21 13.31 13.64 -5.03
C SER A 21 12.04 12.96 -4.53
N ASN A 22 12.11 12.11 -3.50
CA ASN A 22 10.93 11.46 -2.94
C ASN A 22 10.00 12.45 -2.23
N ARG A 23 10.54 13.44 -1.51
CA ARG A 23 9.71 14.49 -0.87
C ARG A 23 9.04 15.40 -1.90
N ALA A 24 9.77 15.81 -2.93
CA ALA A 24 9.22 16.58 -4.03
C ALA A 24 8.08 15.81 -4.73
N ARG A 25 8.27 14.51 -4.97
CA ARG A 25 7.22 13.62 -5.50
C ARG A 25 6.01 13.53 -4.57
N ALA A 26 6.21 13.30 -3.27
CA ALA A 26 5.13 13.16 -2.30
C ALA A 26 4.27 14.44 -2.16
N ARG A 27 4.82 15.60 -2.57
CA ARG A 27 4.15 16.90 -2.59
C ARG A 27 3.54 17.25 -3.95
N LYS A 28 3.89 16.54 -5.02
CA LYS A 28 3.39 16.86 -6.35
C LYS A 28 1.92 16.51 -6.42
N GLU A 29 1.04 17.49 -6.31
CA GLU A 29 -0.39 17.27 -6.54
C GLU A 29 -0.60 16.86 -8.01
N ILE A 30 -1.28 15.73 -8.20
CA ILE A 30 -1.71 15.28 -9.52
C ILE A 30 -3.12 15.79 -9.69
N HIS A 31 -3.34 16.69 -10.64
CA HIS A 31 -4.69 17.09 -11.01
C HIS A 31 -5.38 15.92 -11.71
N PHE A 32 -6.55 15.55 -11.23
CA PHE A 32 -7.43 14.58 -11.86
C PHE A 32 -8.85 15.13 -11.84
N GLU A 33 -9.63 14.72 -12.83
CA GLU A 33 -11.06 14.98 -12.87
C GLU A 33 -11.78 13.92 -12.05
N LEU A 34 -12.66 14.36 -11.16
CA LEU A 34 -13.52 13.47 -10.40
C LEU A 34 -14.51 12.80 -11.33
N GLN A 35 -14.57 11.48 -11.26
CA GLN A 35 -15.60 10.73 -11.96
C GLN A 35 -16.87 10.70 -11.09
N PRO A 36 -18.07 10.84 -11.69
CA PRO A 36 -19.31 10.69 -10.95
C PRO A 36 -19.33 9.31 -10.27
N ASN A 37 -19.40 9.32 -8.94
CA ASN A 37 -19.55 8.11 -8.13
C ASN A 37 -20.94 8.12 -7.50
N CYS A 38 -21.74 7.11 -7.84
CA CYS A 38 -23.10 6.95 -7.31
C CYS A 38 -23.18 5.88 -6.21
N LEU A 39 -22.08 5.17 -5.94
CA LEU A 39 -22.03 4.04 -5.02
C LEU A 39 -20.91 4.24 -3.99
N LEU A 40 -21.29 4.30 -2.73
CA LEU A 40 -20.35 4.35 -1.62
C LEU A 40 -20.35 3.02 -0.89
N THR A 41 -19.18 2.58 -0.43
CA THR A 41 -19.11 1.45 0.48
C THR A 41 -19.83 1.80 1.77
N ARG A 42 -20.48 0.81 2.36
CA ARG A 42 -21.12 0.98 3.68
C ARG A 42 -20.07 1.12 4.78
N TRP A 43 -18.92 0.50 4.56
CA TRP A 43 -17.82 0.45 5.51
C TRP A 43 -16.58 1.16 4.96
N PRO A 44 -15.74 1.75 5.83
CA PRO A 44 -14.54 2.44 5.40
C PRO A 44 -13.49 1.51 4.77
N LEU A 45 -12.66 2.09 3.90
CA LEU A 45 -11.50 1.46 3.29
C LEU A 45 -10.26 1.72 4.15
N VAL A 46 -9.69 0.67 4.72
CA VAL A 46 -8.53 0.74 5.61
C VAL A 46 -7.29 0.26 4.87
N PHE A 47 -6.38 1.20 4.57
CA PHE A 47 -5.10 0.93 3.94
C PHE A 47 -4.02 0.73 4.99
N VAL A 48 -3.35 -0.42 4.96
CA VAL A 48 -2.28 -0.73 5.91
C VAL A 48 -0.92 -0.50 5.26
N THR A 49 -0.04 0.26 5.90
CA THR A 49 1.28 0.51 5.34
C THR A 49 2.16 -0.74 5.38
N GLY A 50 2.78 -1.06 4.25
CA GLY A 50 3.76 -2.13 4.18
C GLY A 50 5.10 -1.80 4.86
N PRO A 51 6.13 -2.63 4.64
CA PRO A 51 7.47 -2.35 5.11
C PRO A 51 7.96 -1.03 4.49
N ARG A 52 8.43 -0.10 5.33
CA ARG A 52 8.83 1.25 4.92
C ARG A 52 10.33 1.44 5.10
N SER A 53 10.95 2.20 4.21
CA SER A 53 12.31 2.74 4.42
C SER A 53 12.28 4.23 4.76
N PHE A 54 13.44 4.75 5.15
CA PHE A 54 13.71 6.18 5.24
C PHE A 54 13.41 6.98 3.97
N PHE A 55 13.30 6.34 2.81
CA PHE A 55 12.99 7.02 1.55
C PHE A 55 11.48 7.14 1.28
N TYR A 56 10.66 6.30 1.94
CA TYR A 56 9.21 6.19 1.72
C TYR A 56 8.39 6.22 3.02
N PHE A 57 8.95 6.79 4.11
CA PHE A 57 8.31 6.73 5.43
C PHE A 57 7.03 7.58 5.53
N ASP A 58 6.97 8.70 4.80
CA ASP A 58 5.97 9.75 4.98
C ASP A 58 4.64 9.45 4.25
N LYS A 59 4.72 9.05 2.97
CA LYS A 59 3.56 8.68 2.13
C LYS A 59 3.78 7.36 1.41
N TYR A 60 3.40 6.25 2.04
CA TYR A 60 3.56 4.89 1.48
C TYR A 60 2.69 4.67 0.24
N TRP A 61 1.39 4.94 0.37
CA TRP A 61 0.39 4.82 -0.70
C TRP A 61 0.33 6.04 -1.64
N ASN A 62 1.34 6.92 -1.56
CA ASN A 62 1.40 8.21 -2.21
C ASN A 62 0.05 8.98 -2.18
N GLN A 63 -0.60 9.14 -3.33
CA GLN A 63 -1.87 9.88 -3.50
C GLN A 63 -3.08 8.98 -3.70
N TYR A 64 -2.94 7.65 -3.71
CA TYR A 64 -4.09 6.77 -3.96
C TYR A 64 -5.19 6.94 -2.92
N THR A 65 -4.82 7.04 -1.66
CA THR A 65 -5.79 7.23 -0.57
C THR A 65 -6.51 8.57 -0.66
N SER A 66 -5.81 9.64 -1.06
CA SER A 66 -6.42 10.95 -1.33
C SER A 66 -7.35 10.89 -2.55
N PHE A 67 -6.90 10.28 -3.65
CA PHE A 67 -7.70 10.10 -4.86
C PHE A 67 -9.03 9.42 -4.57
N ILE A 68 -9.01 8.30 -3.83
CA ILE A 68 -10.21 7.54 -3.49
C ILE A 68 -11.11 8.34 -2.53
N ALA A 69 -10.52 9.03 -1.54
CA ALA A 69 -11.28 9.86 -0.61
C ALA A 69 -11.99 11.04 -1.31
N GLU A 70 -11.36 11.65 -2.32
CA GLU A 70 -11.99 12.72 -3.12
C GLU A 70 -13.17 12.21 -3.97
N HIS A 71 -13.26 10.90 -4.24
CA HIS A 71 -14.43 10.25 -4.85
C HIS A 71 -15.53 9.89 -3.83
N GLY A 72 -15.40 10.37 -2.59
CA GLY A 72 -16.43 10.28 -1.54
C GLY A 72 -16.30 9.09 -0.60
N TYR A 73 -15.31 8.21 -0.77
CA TYR A 73 -15.09 7.08 0.12
C TYR A 73 -14.45 7.49 1.45
N GLU A 74 -14.86 6.83 2.52
CA GLU A 74 -14.18 6.96 3.80
C GLU A 74 -12.89 6.11 3.78
N VAL A 75 -11.73 6.76 3.86
CA VAL A 75 -10.43 6.10 3.74
C VAL A 75 -9.57 6.34 4.99
N PHE A 76 -9.09 5.27 5.61
CA PHE A 76 -8.17 5.32 6.74
C PHE A 76 -6.81 4.71 6.41
N ASN A 77 -5.76 5.21 7.06
CA ASN A 77 -4.40 4.73 6.91
C ASN A 77 -3.88 4.18 8.24
N VAL A 78 -3.67 2.86 8.31
CA VAL A 78 -3.05 2.20 9.47
C VAL A 78 -1.55 2.14 9.26
N ARG A 79 -0.82 2.92 10.06
CA ARG A 79 0.64 2.95 10.04
C ARG A 79 1.21 1.86 10.94
N LEU A 80 1.84 0.87 10.33
CA LEU A 80 2.57 -0.17 11.05
C LEU A 80 4.03 0.23 11.29
N PRO A 81 4.70 -0.31 12.33
CA PRO A 81 6.13 -0.15 12.52
C PRO A 81 6.93 -0.53 11.27
N TRP A 82 8.04 0.17 11.06
CA TRP A 82 8.87 0.03 9.86
C TRP A 82 9.75 -1.22 9.76
N ASN A 83 10.30 -1.71 10.87
CA ASN A 83 11.47 -2.60 10.84
C ASN A 83 11.16 -4.03 11.35
N LYS A 84 10.48 -4.18 12.49
CA LYS A 84 10.31 -5.51 13.10
C LYS A 84 8.98 -6.14 12.69
N THR A 85 9.04 -7.24 11.94
CA THR A 85 7.88 -8.07 11.57
C THR A 85 7.05 -8.48 12.79
N THR A 86 7.68 -8.85 13.90
CA THR A 86 6.96 -9.20 15.14
C THR A 86 6.14 -8.02 15.67
N LEU A 87 6.75 -6.84 15.80
CA LEU A 87 6.05 -5.63 16.23
C LEU A 87 4.95 -5.20 15.25
N ARG A 88 5.15 -5.42 13.95
CA ARG A 88 4.13 -5.16 12.92
C ARG A 88 2.91 -6.06 13.11
N LYS A 89 3.13 -7.36 13.28
CA LYS A 89 2.09 -8.36 13.57
C LYS A 89 1.35 -8.03 14.87
N GLU A 90 2.08 -7.70 15.93
CA GLU A 90 1.49 -7.30 17.22
C GLU A 90 0.62 -6.05 17.06
N ARG A 91 1.15 -5.00 16.42
CA ARG A 91 0.40 -3.77 16.19
C ARG A 91 -0.84 -3.97 15.32
N PHE A 92 -0.73 -4.82 14.30
CA PHE A 92 -1.86 -5.18 13.45
C PHE A 92 -2.92 -5.95 14.24
N LYS A 93 -2.51 -6.88 15.10
CA LYS A 93 -3.41 -7.63 16.00
C LYS A 93 -4.12 -6.71 16.99
N GLU A 94 -3.41 -5.75 17.57
CA GLU A 94 -4.00 -4.71 18.43
C GLU A 94 -5.05 -3.89 17.67
N PHE A 95 -4.74 -3.48 16.45
CA PHE A 95 -5.69 -2.75 15.59
C PHE A 95 -6.96 -3.57 15.36
N LEU A 96 -6.85 -4.84 14.94
CA LEU A 96 -8.01 -5.72 14.75
C LEU A 96 -8.84 -5.85 16.03
N LYS A 97 -8.18 -6.01 17.18
CA LYS A 97 -8.86 -6.11 18.48
C LYS A 97 -9.63 -4.82 18.82
N GLN A 98 -9.03 -3.65 18.57
CA GLN A 98 -9.67 -2.36 18.82
C GLN A 98 -10.89 -2.16 17.93
N GLN A 99 -10.80 -2.52 16.65
CA GLN A 99 -11.94 -2.41 15.72
C GLN A 99 -13.09 -3.34 16.12
N GLU A 100 -12.78 -4.58 16.52
CA GLU A 100 -13.79 -5.53 17.02
C GLU A 100 -14.47 -5.00 18.28
N GLN A 101 -13.70 -4.47 19.25
CA GLN A 101 -14.24 -3.89 20.49
C GLN A 101 -15.11 -2.65 20.23
N ALA A 102 -14.79 -1.88 19.20
CA ALA A 102 -15.57 -0.72 18.78
C ALA A 102 -16.76 -1.10 17.87
N HIS A 103 -16.91 -2.39 17.52
CA HIS A 103 -17.87 -2.87 16.52
C HIS A 103 -17.78 -2.13 15.17
N GLN A 104 -16.58 -1.67 14.81
CA GLN A 104 -16.33 -0.93 13.58
C GLN A 104 -15.97 -1.91 12.46
N LYS A 105 -16.82 -1.96 11.43
CA LYS A 105 -16.60 -2.77 10.25
C LYS A 105 -15.77 -2.04 9.21
N PHE A 106 -14.97 -2.75 8.41
CA PHE A 106 -14.13 -2.14 7.37
C PHE A 106 -13.71 -3.12 6.27
N HIS A 107 -13.32 -2.57 5.12
CA HIS A 107 -12.62 -3.28 4.05
C HIS A 107 -11.12 -3.01 4.13
N LEU A 108 -10.30 -4.06 4.11
CA LEU A 108 -8.87 -3.95 4.32
C LEU A 108 -8.10 -3.96 2.99
N PHE A 109 -7.17 -3.04 2.81
CA PHE A 109 -6.27 -2.97 1.66
C PHE A 109 -4.82 -3.16 2.12
N LEU A 110 -4.16 -4.16 1.53
CA LEU A 110 -2.81 -4.59 1.86
C LEU A 110 -1.99 -4.71 0.59
N ASP A 111 -0.71 -4.35 0.63
CA ASP A 111 0.23 -4.76 -0.40
C ASP A 111 0.59 -6.24 -0.24
N SER A 112 0.92 -6.90 -1.34
CA SER A 112 1.26 -8.32 -1.38
C SER A 112 2.28 -8.77 -0.33
N PRO A 113 3.39 -8.03 -0.08
CA PRO A 113 4.32 -8.37 1.00
C PRO A 113 3.69 -8.35 2.40
N THR A 114 2.82 -7.39 2.69
CA THR A 114 2.14 -7.30 3.99
C THR A 114 1.00 -8.30 4.09
N PHE A 115 0.32 -8.60 2.99
CA PHE A 115 -0.69 -9.66 2.95
C PHE A 115 -0.05 -11.00 3.32
N ALA A 116 1.08 -11.35 2.69
CA ALA A 116 1.84 -12.54 3.04
C ALA A 116 2.36 -12.50 4.49
N GLU A 117 2.77 -11.33 4.99
CA GLU A 117 3.19 -11.16 6.38
C GLU A 117 2.05 -11.46 7.36
N MET A 118 0.83 -10.98 7.07
CA MET A 118 -0.34 -11.03 7.96
C MET A 118 -1.27 -12.22 7.70
N GLU A 119 -0.98 -13.06 6.72
CA GLU A 119 -1.83 -14.17 6.27
C GLU A 119 -2.33 -15.03 7.44
N ASP A 120 -1.44 -15.46 8.33
CA ASP A 120 -1.80 -16.27 9.50
C ASP A 120 -2.78 -15.56 10.44
N LEU A 121 -2.60 -14.25 10.64
CA LEU A 121 -3.48 -13.47 11.52
C LEU A 121 -4.86 -13.29 10.90
N LEU A 122 -4.89 -13.06 9.58
CA LEU A 122 -6.12 -12.89 8.79
C LEU A 122 -6.93 -14.19 8.73
N ARG A 123 -6.26 -15.34 8.53
CA ARG A 123 -6.92 -16.66 8.49
C ARG A 123 -7.50 -17.10 9.82
N ASN A 124 -6.82 -16.75 10.92
CA ASN A 124 -7.25 -17.08 12.27
C ASN A 124 -8.15 -15.99 12.89
N HIS A 125 -8.53 -14.96 12.12
CA HIS A 125 -9.41 -13.92 12.58
C HIS A 125 -10.86 -14.41 12.55
N ASN A 126 -11.47 -14.51 13.72
CA ASN A 126 -12.88 -14.92 13.89
C ASN A 126 -13.81 -13.74 14.16
N GLY A 127 -13.31 -12.50 14.06
CA GLY A 127 -14.09 -11.29 14.30
C GLY A 127 -15.06 -10.97 13.16
N THR A 128 -16.01 -10.09 13.43
CA THR A 128 -17.02 -9.64 12.45
C THR A 128 -16.73 -8.26 11.88
N CYS A 129 -15.67 -7.60 12.37
CA CYS A 129 -15.25 -6.28 11.90
C CYS A 129 -14.66 -6.29 10.48
N LEU A 130 -13.99 -7.37 10.08
CA LEU A 130 -13.33 -7.43 8.78
C LEU A 130 -14.28 -7.97 7.71
N ILE A 131 -14.68 -7.12 6.77
CA ILE A 131 -15.69 -7.45 5.75
C ILE A 131 -15.05 -8.08 4.52
N SER A 132 -13.93 -7.51 4.04
CA SER A 132 -13.17 -8.06 2.93
C SER A 132 -11.71 -7.67 3.02
N VAL A 133 -10.86 -8.38 2.29
CA VAL A 133 -9.47 -8.01 2.07
C VAL A 133 -9.23 -7.79 0.58
N THR A 134 -8.47 -6.77 0.23
CA THR A 134 -7.95 -6.53 -1.11
C THR A 134 -6.42 -6.55 -1.04
N GLU A 135 -5.82 -7.51 -1.73
CA GLU A 135 -4.38 -7.57 -1.96
C GLU A 135 -4.01 -6.72 -3.18
N ILE A 136 -3.00 -5.88 -3.05
CA ILE A 136 -2.43 -5.07 -4.12
C ILE A 136 -1.06 -5.66 -4.48
N SER A 137 -0.92 -6.15 -5.70
CA SER A 137 0.33 -6.76 -6.20
C SER A 137 0.87 -6.02 -7.43
N ASP A 138 2.14 -6.25 -7.74
CA ASP A 138 2.65 -5.94 -9.07
C ASP A 138 2.13 -6.99 -10.06
N ALA A 139 1.76 -6.57 -11.29
CA ALA A 139 1.37 -7.51 -12.34
C ALA A 139 2.35 -8.68 -12.48
N GLY A 140 1.82 -9.91 -12.46
CA GLY A 140 2.60 -11.14 -12.56
C GLY A 140 3.47 -11.49 -11.35
N LYS A 141 3.34 -10.78 -10.23
CA LYS A 141 4.01 -11.08 -8.95
C LYS A 141 3.02 -11.26 -7.81
N SER A 142 1.86 -11.84 -8.09
CA SER A 142 0.95 -12.29 -7.04
C SER A 142 1.64 -13.37 -6.19
N HIS A 143 1.43 -13.30 -4.89
CA HIS A 143 1.90 -14.34 -4.00
C HIS A 143 0.90 -15.51 -4.07
N PRO A 144 1.30 -16.72 -4.54
CA PRO A 144 0.42 -17.86 -4.50
C PRO A 144 0.06 -18.16 -3.04
N SER A 145 -1.24 -18.21 -2.73
CA SER A 145 -1.73 -18.62 -1.42
C SER A 145 -1.03 -19.92 -1.02
N SER A 146 -0.33 -19.88 0.11
CA SER A 146 0.39 -21.04 0.64
C SER A 146 -0.57 -22.16 1.09
N SER A 147 -1.83 -21.80 1.32
CA SER A 147 -2.88 -22.67 1.82
C SER A 147 -4.00 -22.87 0.80
N LEU A 148 -4.48 -24.10 0.69
CA LEU A 148 -5.68 -24.47 -0.06
C LEU A 148 -6.98 -24.17 0.71
N LYS A 149 -6.88 -23.79 1.99
CA LYS A 149 -8.07 -23.44 2.79
C LYS A 149 -8.63 -22.09 2.33
N PRO A 150 -9.95 -21.98 2.12
CA PRO A 150 -10.56 -20.70 1.82
C PRO A 150 -10.38 -19.72 2.98
N PHE A 151 -10.30 -18.43 2.68
CA PHE A 151 -10.36 -17.40 3.70
C PHE A 151 -11.77 -17.31 4.30
N PRO A 152 -11.91 -16.90 5.58
CA PRO A 152 -13.22 -16.75 6.21
C PRO A 152 -14.03 -15.55 5.69
N PHE A 153 -13.42 -14.72 4.83
CA PHE A 153 -14.04 -13.55 4.20
C PHE A 153 -13.58 -13.44 2.73
N PRO A 154 -14.27 -12.64 1.89
CA PRO A 154 -13.85 -12.38 0.52
C PRO A 154 -12.47 -11.74 0.44
N VAL A 155 -11.61 -12.29 -0.42
CA VAL A 155 -10.30 -11.74 -0.76
C VAL A 155 -10.27 -11.39 -2.25
N GLY A 156 -10.05 -10.11 -2.56
CA GLY A 156 -9.84 -9.63 -3.93
C GLY A 156 -8.35 -9.38 -4.20
N LEU A 157 -7.95 -9.45 -5.46
CA LEU A 157 -6.61 -9.14 -5.92
C LEU A 157 -6.68 -8.00 -6.94
N ILE A 158 -5.85 -6.99 -6.76
CA ILE A 158 -5.59 -5.94 -7.76
C ILE A 158 -4.14 -6.07 -8.20
N GLU A 159 -3.96 -6.35 -9.49
CA GLU A 159 -2.65 -6.34 -10.12
C GLU A 159 -2.41 -4.97 -10.75
N LEU A 160 -1.52 -4.18 -10.13
CA LEU A 160 -1.22 -2.85 -10.64
C LEU A 160 -0.27 -2.91 -11.83
N ASN A 161 -0.50 -2.00 -12.78
CA ASN A 161 0.30 -1.91 -13.99
C ASN A 161 1.72 -1.42 -13.64
N PRO A 162 2.76 -2.21 -13.95
CA PRO A 162 4.14 -1.89 -13.57
C PRO A 162 4.81 -0.86 -14.49
N ASP A 163 4.06 -0.14 -15.34
CA ASP A 163 4.63 0.54 -16.50
C ASP A 163 5.77 1.50 -16.13
N GLY A 164 6.94 1.19 -16.69
CA GLY A 164 8.24 1.40 -16.07
C GLY A 164 8.85 2.79 -16.26
N LYS A 165 8.04 3.85 -16.37
CA LYS A 165 8.53 5.20 -16.72
C LYS A 165 8.71 6.12 -15.51
N ALA A 166 9.23 5.57 -14.41
CA ALA A 166 9.81 6.41 -13.36
C ALA A 166 11.07 7.12 -13.88
N SER A 167 11.27 8.37 -13.47
CA SER A 167 12.48 9.14 -13.79
C SER A 167 13.74 8.42 -13.27
N PHE A 168 14.89 8.70 -13.89
CA PHE A 168 16.17 8.10 -13.51
C PHE A 168 16.46 8.23 -12.00
N PHE A 169 16.28 9.42 -11.43
CA PHE A 169 16.52 9.66 -10.01
C PHE A 169 15.56 8.87 -9.10
N THR A 170 14.30 8.70 -9.51
CA THR A 170 13.35 7.87 -8.77
C THR A 170 13.73 6.39 -8.83
N LYS A 171 14.13 5.91 -10.01
CA LYS A 171 14.65 4.55 -10.19
C LYS A 171 15.91 4.33 -9.36
N LEU A 172 16.86 5.26 -9.40
CA LEU A 172 18.10 5.20 -8.62
C LEU A 172 17.82 5.23 -7.12
N SER A 173 16.92 6.10 -6.65
CA SER A 173 16.51 6.13 -5.25
C SER A 173 15.88 4.79 -4.83
N TYR A 174 15.05 4.20 -5.69
CA TYR A 174 14.42 2.92 -5.42
C TYR A 174 15.41 1.75 -5.46
N THR A 175 16.38 1.74 -6.37
CA THR A 175 17.41 0.69 -6.43
C THR A 175 18.36 0.78 -5.25
N LEU A 176 18.81 1.99 -4.87
CA LEU A 176 19.57 2.20 -3.63
C LEU A 176 18.77 1.76 -2.41
N HIS A 177 17.47 2.01 -2.41
CA HIS A 177 16.56 1.55 -1.38
C HIS A 177 16.44 0.02 -1.32
N LEU A 178 16.28 -0.67 -2.45
CA LEU A 178 16.29 -2.14 -2.48
C LEU A 178 17.63 -2.69 -1.99
N ALA A 179 18.75 -2.09 -2.39
CA ALA A 179 20.08 -2.48 -1.92
C ALA A 179 20.23 -2.30 -0.40
N SER A 180 19.60 -1.26 0.18
CA SER A 180 19.61 -1.03 1.63
C SER A 180 18.71 -2.00 2.41
N LEU A 181 17.76 -2.66 1.73
CA LEU A 181 16.82 -3.59 2.33
C LEU A 181 17.18 -5.02 1.94
N THR A 182 18.21 -5.55 2.59
CA THR A 182 18.65 -6.94 2.40
C THR A 182 17.65 -7.99 2.88
N ARG A 183 16.52 -7.60 3.51
CA ARG A 183 15.57 -8.52 4.17
C ARG A 183 14.10 -8.35 3.80
N TYR A 184 13.71 -7.36 3.00
CA TYR A 184 12.29 -7.08 2.72
C TYR A 184 11.98 -7.18 1.24
N ARG A 185 10.87 -7.84 0.91
CA ARG A 185 10.23 -7.72 -0.40
C ARG A 185 9.35 -6.49 -0.38
N LEU A 186 9.50 -5.64 -1.39
CA LEU A 186 8.71 -4.43 -1.57
C LEU A 186 8.01 -4.45 -2.91
N LEU A 187 6.85 -3.80 -2.95
CA LEU A 187 6.17 -3.47 -4.19
C LEU A 187 7.00 -2.55 -5.07
N SER A 188 6.76 -2.62 -6.38
CA SER A 188 7.38 -1.72 -7.35
C SER A 188 6.98 -0.26 -7.13
N LEU A 189 7.76 0.63 -7.75
CA LEU A 189 7.48 2.06 -7.79
C LEU A 189 6.07 2.38 -8.31
N SER A 190 5.65 1.74 -9.39
CA SER A 190 4.33 1.97 -10.00
C SER A 190 3.21 1.58 -9.04
N SER A 191 3.38 0.46 -8.33
CA SER A 191 2.39 -0.02 -7.37
C SER A 191 2.30 0.80 -6.09
N LEU A 192 3.37 1.50 -5.70
CA LEU A 192 3.35 2.48 -4.61
C LEU A 192 2.89 3.88 -5.08
N GLY A 193 2.41 3.99 -6.33
CA GLY A 193 1.97 5.27 -6.91
C GLY A 193 3.10 6.25 -7.13
N ALA A 194 4.34 5.78 -7.23
CA ALA A 194 5.52 6.62 -7.36
C ALA A 194 5.82 7.04 -8.81
N ALA A 195 5.21 6.40 -9.80
CA ALA A 195 5.35 6.75 -11.22
C ALA A 195 4.11 7.57 -11.67
N PRO A 196 4.26 8.85 -12.07
CA PRO A 196 3.13 9.68 -12.49
C PRO A 196 2.36 9.10 -13.68
N GLU A 197 3.06 8.41 -14.59
CA GLU A 197 2.45 7.84 -15.80
C GLU A 197 1.50 6.68 -15.50
N THR A 198 1.77 5.88 -14.46
CA THR A 198 0.91 4.76 -14.06
C THR A 198 -0.05 5.12 -12.95
N PHE A 199 0.19 6.22 -12.25
CA PHE A 199 -0.60 6.65 -11.09
C PHE A 199 -2.10 6.67 -11.41
N LEU A 200 -2.52 7.39 -12.45
CA LEU A 200 -3.96 7.55 -12.73
C LEU A 200 -4.61 6.21 -13.09
N THR A 201 -3.94 5.39 -13.89
CA THR A 201 -4.43 4.04 -14.27
C THR A 201 -4.60 3.15 -13.04
N ASN A 202 -3.59 3.11 -12.18
CA ASN A 202 -3.61 2.32 -10.95
C ASN A 202 -4.63 2.85 -9.93
N ALA A 203 -4.78 4.17 -9.84
CA ALA A 203 -5.80 4.80 -8.99
C ALA A 203 -7.22 4.47 -9.46
N LYS A 204 -7.46 4.43 -10.77
CA LYS A 204 -8.73 3.98 -11.35
C LYS A 204 -9.04 2.53 -11.03
N MET A 205 -8.05 1.63 -11.10
CA MET A 205 -8.23 0.23 -10.70
C MET A 205 -8.63 0.10 -9.21
N LEU A 206 -8.04 0.92 -8.34
CA LEU A 206 -8.42 0.95 -6.92
C LEU A 206 -9.84 1.50 -6.73
N LEU A 207 -10.24 2.50 -7.52
CA LEU A 207 -11.59 3.06 -7.50
C LEU A 207 -12.63 2.05 -8.00
N GLU A 208 -12.35 1.34 -9.10
CA GLU A 208 -13.18 0.25 -9.61
C GLU A 208 -13.39 -0.82 -8.54
N ARG A 209 -12.32 -1.23 -7.84
CA ARG A 209 -12.45 -2.15 -6.72
C ARG A 209 -13.34 -1.59 -5.61
N ALA A 210 -13.23 -0.31 -5.29
CA ALA A 210 -14.08 0.31 -4.27
C ALA A 210 -15.57 0.32 -4.70
N HIS A 211 -15.86 0.52 -5.99
CA HIS A 211 -17.22 0.35 -6.53
C HIS A 211 -17.71 -1.11 -6.38
N ASP A 212 -16.88 -2.11 -6.72
CA ASP A 212 -17.25 -3.53 -6.57
C ASP A 212 -17.58 -3.89 -5.12
N LEU A 213 -16.83 -3.33 -4.17
CA LEU A 213 -17.08 -3.51 -2.75
C LEU A 213 -18.41 -2.87 -2.34
N ALA A 214 -18.71 -1.67 -2.85
CA ALA A 214 -19.97 -0.99 -2.58
C ALA A 214 -21.17 -1.77 -3.12
N GLU A 215 -21.05 -2.36 -4.31
CA GLU A 215 -22.07 -3.26 -4.84
C GLU A 215 -22.25 -4.52 -3.99
N THR A 216 -21.15 -5.09 -3.49
CA THR A 216 -21.20 -6.27 -2.63
C THR A 216 -21.87 -5.96 -1.30
N ASP A 217 -21.55 -4.82 -0.69
CA ASP A 217 -22.20 -4.33 0.52
C ASP A 217 -23.72 -4.20 0.33
N LEU A 218 -24.15 -3.62 -0.79
CA LEU A 218 -25.56 -3.43 -1.12
C LEU A 218 -26.31 -4.77 -1.30
N ARG A 219 -25.67 -5.78 -1.88
CA ARG A 219 -26.26 -7.11 -2.11
C ARG A 219 -26.30 -7.98 -0.85
N SER A 220 -25.55 -7.62 0.19
CA SER A 220 -25.46 -8.39 1.44
C SER A 220 -26.59 -8.08 2.44
N GLU A 221 -27.53 -7.22 2.06
CA GLU A 221 -28.80 -6.96 2.76
C GLU A 221 -29.85 -8.05 2.51
#